data_AF-A0A7H4PD31-F1
#
_entry.id   AF-A0A7H4PD31-F1
#
_cell.length_a   1.000
_cell.length_b   1.000
_cell.length_c   1.000
_cell.angle_alpha   90.00
_cell.angle_beta   90.00
_cell.angle_gamma   90.00
#
_symmetry.space_group_name_H-M   'P 1'
#
loop_
_entity.id
_entity.type
_entity.pdbx_description
1 polymer ?
#
loop_
_entity_poly.entity_id
_entity_poly.type
_entity_poly.pdbx_seq_one_letter_code
_entity_poly.pdbx_strand_id
1 'polypeptide(L)'
;MAATKPAFNPPGKKGDIIFSVLVKLAALIVLLMLGGIIVSLIISSWPSIEKFGFAFLWTKEWDAPNQIFGALVPIYGTLVTSFIALLIAVPVSFGIALFLTELSPAWLKRPLGIAIELLAAIPSIVYGMWGLFIFAPLFATYFQEPVGNVLSTIPFVGALFAGPAFGIGILAAGVILAIMNHPLYRGRYA
;
A
#
# COMPACT_ATOMS: atom_id res chain seq x y z
N MET A 1 23.12 -52.02 14.11
CA MET A 1 22.55 -51.01 15.03
C MET A 1 21.35 -50.37 14.35
N ALA A 2 20.13 -50.72 14.74
CA ALA A 2 18.92 -50.10 14.20
C ALA A 2 18.61 -48.82 15.00
N ALA A 3 18.64 -47.67 14.33
CA ALA A 3 18.27 -46.39 14.94
C ALA A 3 16.75 -46.36 15.18
N THR A 4 16.34 -46.34 16.44
CA THR A 4 14.96 -46.12 16.85
C THR A 4 14.52 -44.70 16.46
N LYS A 5 13.58 -44.60 15.52
CA LYS A 5 12.88 -43.34 15.22
C LYS A 5 12.21 -42.83 16.49
N PRO A 6 12.39 -41.57 16.90
CA PRO A 6 11.65 -41.03 18.03
C PRO A 6 10.17 -40.97 17.67
N ALA A 7 9.34 -41.69 18.43
CA ALA A 7 7.89 -41.61 18.31
C ALA A 7 7.44 -40.26 18.87
N PHE A 8 6.88 -39.40 18.01
CA PHE A 8 6.24 -38.16 18.44
C PHE A 8 5.00 -38.54 19.25
N ASN A 9 4.97 -38.22 20.54
CA ASN A 9 3.77 -38.42 21.35
C ASN A 9 2.69 -37.43 20.85
N PRO A 10 1.48 -37.91 20.51
CA PRO A 10 0.41 -37.02 20.09
C PRO A 10 0.06 -36.05 21.23
N PRO A 11 -0.23 -34.77 20.92
CA PRO A 11 -0.62 -33.80 21.93
C PRO A 11 -1.83 -34.32 22.71
N GLY A 12 -1.78 -34.22 24.03
CA GLY A 12 -2.87 -34.69 24.89
C GLY A 12 -4.17 -33.92 24.60
N LYS A 13 -5.32 -34.61 24.63
CA LYS A 13 -6.66 -34.03 24.35
C LYS A 13 -6.92 -32.70 25.06
N LYS A 14 -6.42 -32.52 26.29
CA LYS A 14 -6.56 -31.26 27.06
C LYS A 14 -5.78 -30.11 26.43
N GLY A 15 -4.56 -30.37 25.96
CA GLY A 15 -3.73 -29.36 25.30
C GLY A 15 -4.34 -28.88 23.99
N ASP A 16 -4.91 -29.80 23.21
CA ASP A 16 -5.59 -29.48 21.95
C ASP A 16 -6.86 -28.63 22.18
N ILE A 17 -7.65 -28.95 23.22
CA ILE A 17 -8.82 -28.14 23.61
C ILE A 17 -8.41 -26.72 24.04
N ILE A 18 -7.40 -26.60 24.90
CA ILE A 18 -6.90 -25.29 25.37
C ILE A 18 -6.39 -24.47 24.18
N PHE A 19 -5.59 -25.09 23.31
CA PHE A 19 -5.07 -24.44 22.11
C PHE A 19 -6.20 -23.96 21.19
N SER A 20 -7.18 -24.82 20.90
CA SER A 20 -8.33 -24.48 20.06
C SER A 20 -9.13 -23.31 20.63
N VAL A 21 -9.39 -23.29 21.95
CA VAL A 21 -10.11 -22.19 22.62
C VAL A 21 -9.32 -20.90 22.55
N LEU A 22 -8.01 -20.93 22.81
CA LEU A 22 -7.16 -19.74 22.73
C LEU A 22 -7.13 -19.15 21.31
N VAL A 23 -6.99 -19.99 20.29
CA VAL A 23 -7.00 -19.53 18.88
C VAL A 23 -8.36 -18.94 18.52
N LYS A 24 -9.47 -19.56 18.94
CA LYS A 24 -10.83 -19.03 18.70
C LYS A 24 -11.06 -17.70 19.40
N LEU A 25 -10.61 -17.56 20.65
CA LEU A 25 -10.70 -16.30 21.40
C LEU A 25 -9.84 -15.22 20.76
N ALA A 26 -8.62 -15.53 20.34
CA ALA A 26 -7.77 -14.58 19.62
C ALA A 26 -8.42 -14.11 18.32
N ALA A 27 -8.97 -15.02 17.53
CA ALA A 27 -9.71 -14.69 16.30
C ALA A 27 -10.95 -13.82 16.60
N LEU A 28 -11.70 -14.15 17.65
CA LEU A 28 -12.86 -13.38 18.09
C LEU A 28 -12.48 -11.96 18.54
N ILE A 29 -11.40 -11.82 19.32
CA ILE A 29 -10.88 -10.51 19.76
C ILE A 29 -10.49 -9.66 18.54
N VAL A 30 -9.75 -10.23 17.58
CA VAL A 30 -9.38 -9.53 16.34
C VAL A 30 -10.63 -9.08 15.58
N LEU A 31 -11.62 -9.96 15.44
CA LEU A 31 -12.88 -9.62 14.77
C LEU A 31 -13.63 -8.48 15.50
N LEU A 32 -13.72 -8.55 16.83
CA LEU A 32 -14.33 -7.50 17.64
C LEU A 32 -13.56 -6.18 17.57
N MET A 33 -12.23 -6.22 17.53
CA MET A 33 -11.40 -5.02 17.34
C MET A 33 -11.65 -4.38 15.97
N LEU A 34 -11.72 -5.18 14.90
CA LEU A 34 -12.06 -4.68 13.56
C LEU A 34 -13.45 -4.04 13.54
N GLY A 35 -14.45 -4.70 14.16
CA GLY A 35 -15.79 -4.14 14.32
C GLY A 35 -15.78 -2.83 15.13
N GLY A 36 -15.02 -2.78 16.22
CA GLY A 36 -14.84 -1.60 17.06
C GLY A 36 -14.20 -0.43 16.31
N ILE A 37 -13.20 -0.70 15.45
CA ILE A 37 -12.59 0.31 14.58
C ILE A 37 -13.63 0.87 13.60
N ILE A 38 -14.44 0.02 12.97
CA ILE A 38 -15.51 0.47 12.05
C ILE A 38 -16.50 1.36 12.78
N VAL A 39 -17.00 0.94 13.95
CA VAL A 39 -17.93 1.74 14.76
C VAL A 39 -17.29 3.06 15.19
N SER A 40 -16.03 3.03 15.63
CA SER A 40 -15.28 4.22 16.00
C SER A 40 -15.15 5.19 14.83
N LEU A 41 -14.86 4.71 13.62
CA LEU A 41 -14.77 5.55 12.43
C LEU A 41 -16.13 6.18 12.11
N ILE A 42 -17.23 5.44 12.19
CA ILE A 42 -18.58 5.98 11.95
C ILE A 42 -18.88 7.11 12.93
N ILE A 43 -18.69 6.88 14.23
CA ILE A 43 -18.95 7.88 15.27
C ILE A 43 -18.06 9.12 15.08
N SER A 44 -16.77 8.93 14.82
CA SER A 44 -15.82 10.04 14.61
C SER A 44 -16.08 10.83 13.33
N SER A 45 -16.63 10.20 12.28
CA SER A 45 -16.93 10.84 11.00
C SER A 45 -18.30 11.54 10.98
N TRP A 46 -19.21 11.14 11.87
CA TRP A 46 -20.60 11.60 11.89
C TRP A 46 -20.77 13.13 11.95
N PRO A 47 -20.01 13.87 12.79
CA PRO A 47 -20.13 15.33 12.86
C PRO A 47 -19.83 16.04 11.53
N SER A 48 -19.00 15.45 10.66
CA SER A 48 -18.73 15.99 9.34
C SER A 48 -19.96 15.93 8.44
N ILE A 49 -20.72 14.83 8.50
CA ILE A 49 -21.97 14.68 7.73
C ILE A 49 -23.07 15.58 8.31
N GLU A 50 -23.13 15.76 9.63
CA GLU A 50 -24.08 16.70 10.24
C GLU A 50 -23.83 18.15 9.81
N LYS A 51 -22.56 18.56 9.73
CA LYS A 51 -22.17 19.93 9.36
C LYS A 51 -22.31 20.23 7.87
N PHE A 52 -21.94 19.28 7.01
CA PHE A 52 -21.83 19.50 5.56
C PHE A 52 -22.89 18.75 4.73
N GLY A 53 -23.72 17.94 5.37
CA GLY A 53 -24.69 17.06 4.73
C GLY A 53 -24.03 15.96 3.90
N PHE A 54 -24.86 15.16 3.21
CA PHE A 54 -24.37 14.12 2.29
C PHE A 54 -23.66 14.69 1.06
N ALA A 55 -23.90 15.96 0.71
CA ALA A 55 -23.21 16.65 -0.38
C ALA A 55 -21.69 16.69 -0.17
N PHE A 56 -21.22 16.69 1.08
CA PHE A 56 -19.81 16.58 1.48
C PHE A 56 -19.02 15.53 0.68
N LEU A 57 -19.64 14.37 0.41
CA LEU A 57 -19.01 13.26 -0.30
C LEU A 57 -18.72 13.57 -1.77
N TRP A 58 -19.44 14.52 -2.36
CA TRP A 58 -19.33 14.93 -3.76
C TRP A 58 -18.79 16.36 -3.96
N THR A 59 -18.59 17.11 -2.88
CA THR A 59 -18.02 18.46 -2.92
C THR A 59 -16.50 18.40 -3.08
N LYS A 60 -15.97 19.18 -4.03
CA LYS A 60 -14.52 19.32 -4.27
C LYS A 60 -13.90 20.52 -3.54
N GLU A 61 -14.73 21.44 -3.05
CA GLU A 61 -14.26 22.68 -2.43
C GLU A 61 -13.51 22.40 -1.13
N TRP A 62 -12.39 23.09 -0.97
CA TRP A 62 -11.59 23.08 0.25
C TRP A 62 -11.19 24.51 0.58
N ASP A 63 -11.91 25.11 1.53
CA ASP A 63 -11.70 26.47 2.01
C ASP A 63 -11.61 26.45 3.54
N ALA A 64 -10.38 26.26 4.03
CA ALA A 64 -10.08 26.18 5.47
C ALA A 64 -10.40 27.48 6.23
N PRO A 65 -10.10 28.69 5.70
CA PRO A 65 -10.54 29.95 6.32
C PRO A 65 -12.06 30.03 6.53
N ASN A 66 -12.85 29.65 5.53
CA ASN A 66 -14.32 29.72 5.61
C ASN A 66 -14.97 28.45 6.18
N GLN A 67 -14.17 27.49 6.65
CA GLN A 67 -14.64 26.22 7.22
C GLN A 67 -15.50 25.38 6.26
N ILE A 68 -15.26 25.49 4.95
CA ILE A 68 -15.91 24.70 3.91
C ILE A 68 -14.96 23.56 3.53
N PHE A 69 -15.41 22.33 3.70
CA PHE A 69 -14.62 21.15 3.38
C PHE A 69 -15.43 20.19 2.51
N GLY A 70 -14.75 19.56 1.56
CA GLY A 70 -15.30 18.53 0.69
C GLY A 70 -14.42 17.27 0.70
N ALA A 71 -15.05 16.10 0.71
CA ALA A 71 -14.34 14.82 0.76
C ALA A 71 -13.96 14.28 -0.63
N LEU A 72 -14.51 14.84 -1.71
CA LEU A 72 -14.38 14.22 -3.02
C LEU A 72 -12.92 14.17 -3.49
N VAL A 73 -12.14 15.23 -3.25
CA VAL A 73 -10.72 15.29 -3.65
C VAL A 73 -9.87 14.23 -2.92
N PRO A 74 -9.88 14.11 -1.58
CA PRO A 74 -9.12 13.05 -0.90
C PRO A 74 -9.64 11.63 -1.20
N ILE A 75 -10.96 11.43 -1.35
CA ILE A 75 -11.52 10.12 -1.76
C ILE A 75 -11.01 9.75 -3.16
N TYR A 76 -11.15 10.66 -4.12
CA TYR A 76 -10.69 10.42 -5.49
C TYR A 76 -9.18 10.19 -5.54
N GLY A 77 -8.41 11.04 -4.86
CA GLY A 77 -6.95 10.93 -4.80
C GLY A 77 -6.51 9.58 -4.24
N THR A 78 -7.10 9.12 -3.13
CA THR A 78 -6.76 7.80 -2.54
C THR A 78 -7.13 6.64 -3.46
N LEU A 79 -8.31 6.66 -4.08
CA LEU A 79 -8.73 5.59 -4.99
C LEU A 79 -7.84 5.51 -6.23
N VAL A 80 -7.55 6.63 -6.89
CA VAL A 80 -6.74 6.65 -8.11
C VAL A 80 -5.27 6.32 -7.80
N THR A 81 -4.70 6.88 -6.74
CA THR A 81 -3.31 6.55 -6.35
C THR A 81 -3.17 5.09 -5.95
N SER A 82 -4.12 4.53 -5.20
CA SER A 82 -4.12 3.10 -4.83
C SER A 82 -4.28 2.21 -6.06
N PHE A 83 -5.13 2.59 -7.00
CA PHE A 83 -5.31 1.85 -8.25
C PHE A 83 -4.02 1.81 -9.08
N ILE A 84 -3.38 2.97 -9.30
CA ILE A 84 -2.09 3.07 -9.99
C ILE A 84 -1.03 2.24 -9.25
N ALA A 85 -0.98 2.36 -7.92
CA ALA A 85 -0.03 1.63 -7.11
C ALA A 85 -0.19 0.12 -7.24
N LEU A 86 -1.42 -0.40 -7.21
CA LEU A 86 -1.69 -1.83 -7.40
C LEU A 86 -1.36 -2.29 -8.83
N LEU A 87 -1.72 -1.48 -9.83
CA LEU A 87 -1.47 -1.78 -11.23
C LEU A 87 0.03 -1.95 -11.54
N ILE A 88 0.89 -1.19 -10.86
CA ILE A 88 2.35 -1.29 -10.99
C ILE A 88 2.92 -2.33 -10.03
N ALA A 89 2.57 -2.27 -8.76
CA ALA A 89 3.19 -3.09 -7.72
C ALA A 89 2.89 -4.56 -7.93
N VAL A 90 1.65 -4.97 -8.24
CA VAL A 90 1.26 -6.38 -8.37
C VAL A 90 2.07 -7.14 -9.43
N PRO A 91 2.16 -6.70 -10.70
CA PRO A 91 2.94 -7.43 -11.71
C PRO A 91 4.44 -7.46 -11.40
N VAL A 92 5.00 -6.35 -10.91
CA VAL A 92 6.44 -6.26 -10.57
C VAL A 92 6.78 -7.21 -9.43
N SER A 93 5.97 -7.16 -8.37
CA SER A 93 5.98 -8.08 -7.24
C SER A 93 5.92 -9.55 -7.63
N PHE A 94 4.99 -9.90 -8.51
CA PHE A 94 4.87 -11.27 -9.02
C PHE A 94 6.10 -11.68 -9.85
N GLY A 95 6.64 -10.76 -10.67
CA GLY A 95 7.86 -10.99 -11.44
C GLY A 95 9.08 -11.26 -10.57
N ILE A 96 9.26 -10.51 -9.47
CA ILE A 96 10.35 -10.76 -8.52
C ILE A 96 10.17 -12.09 -7.80
N ALA A 97 8.94 -12.40 -7.38
CA ALA A 97 8.65 -13.67 -6.72
C ALA A 97 8.99 -14.86 -7.62
N LEU A 98 8.51 -14.86 -8.86
CA LEU A 98 8.83 -15.90 -9.84
C LEU A 98 10.32 -15.97 -10.16
N PHE A 99 10.99 -14.82 -10.32
CA PHE A 99 12.42 -14.80 -10.58
C PHE A 99 13.18 -15.45 -9.42
N LEU A 100 12.86 -15.12 -8.17
CA LEU A 100 13.53 -15.67 -6.99
C LEU A 100 13.28 -17.17 -6.80
N THR A 101 12.06 -17.64 -7.07
CA THR A 101 11.71 -19.05 -6.87
C THR A 101 12.26 -19.92 -8.00
N GLU A 102 12.00 -19.54 -9.25
CA GLU A 102 12.20 -20.42 -10.42
C GLU A 102 13.47 -20.11 -11.23
N LEU A 103 13.86 -18.84 -11.36
CA LEU A 103 14.88 -18.41 -12.32
C LEU A 103 16.23 -18.05 -11.68
N SER A 104 16.24 -17.71 -10.39
CA SER A 104 17.39 -17.11 -9.73
C SER A 104 18.46 -18.15 -9.42
N PRO A 105 19.73 -17.90 -9.80
CA PRO A 105 20.83 -18.78 -9.47
C PRO A 105 21.06 -18.81 -7.96
N ALA A 106 21.48 -19.97 -7.42
CA ALA A 106 21.56 -20.22 -5.98
C ALA A 106 22.38 -19.17 -5.20
N TRP A 107 23.42 -18.60 -5.80
CA TRP A 107 24.26 -17.58 -5.18
C TRP A 107 23.58 -16.20 -5.09
N LEU A 108 22.60 -15.90 -5.96
CA LEU A 108 21.92 -14.60 -6.03
C LEU A 108 20.68 -14.55 -5.13
N LYS A 109 20.07 -15.70 -4.81
CA LYS A 109 18.88 -15.79 -3.94
C LYS A 109 19.09 -15.11 -2.59
N ARG A 110 20.24 -15.36 -1.95
CA ARG A 110 20.57 -14.81 -0.63
C ARG A 110 20.77 -13.29 -0.61
N PRO A 111 21.65 -12.68 -1.43
CA PRO A 111 21.82 -11.23 -1.43
C PRO A 111 20.54 -10.49 -1.86
N LEU A 112 19.79 -11.02 -2.83
CA LEU A 112 18.54 -10.39 -3.28
C LEU A 112 17.44 -10.47 -2.21
N GLY A 113 17.32 -11.60 -1.51
CA GLY A 113 16.42 -11.74 -0.37
C GLY A 113 16.74 -10.73 0.74
N ILE A 114 18.02 -10.59 1.11
CA ILE A 114 18.46 -9.60 2.10
C ILE A 114 18.13 -8.18 1.63
N ALA A 115 18.38 -7.84 0.36
CA ALA A 115 18.07 -6.51 -0.18
C ALA A 115 16.57 -6.19 -0.10
N ILE A 116 15.70 -7.16 -0.40
CA ILE A 116 14.24 -7.00 -0.29
C ILE A 116 13.81 -6.85 1.17
N GLU A 117 14.36 -7.64 2.09
CA GLU A 117 14.09 -7.52 3.52
C GLU A 117 14.54 -6.17 4.08
N LEU A 118 15.71 -5.68 3.66
CA LEU A 118 16.20 -4.36 4.03
C LEU A 118 15.31 -3.25 3.46
N LEU A 119 14.86 -3.38 2.21
CA LEU A 119 13.91 -2.44 1.58
C LEU A 119 12.57 -2.42 2.35
N ALA A 120 12.10 -3.57 2.81
CA ALA A 120 10.89 -3.71 3.62
C ALA A 120 11.01 -3.09 5.01
N ALA A 121 12.22 -3.05 5.56
CA ALA A 121 12.49 -2.51 6.88
C ALA A 121 12.57 -0.97 6.90
N ILE A 122 12.67 -0.31 5.74
CA ILE A 122 12.72 1.15 5.66
C ILE A 122 11.38 1.73 6.14
N PRO A 123 11.37 2.69 7.09
CA PRO A 123 10.14 3.33 7.54
C PRO A 123 9.41 4.03 6.41
N SER A 124 8.08 3.93 6.39
CA SER A 124 7.25 4.55 5.34
C SER A 124 7.45 6.06 5.19
N ILE A 125 7.74 6.77 6.29
CA ILE A 125 8.02 8.21 6.27
C ILE A 125 9.27 8.56 5.45
N VAL A 126 10.27 7.68 5.43
CA VAL A 126 11.51 7.90 4.65
C VAL A 126 11.20 7.84 3.16
N TYR A 127 10.40 6.87 2.72
CA TYR A 127 9.93 6.83 1.32
C TYR A 127 9.06 8.05 0.96
N GLY A 128 8.23 8.53 1.89
CA GLY A 128 7.43 9.74 1.69
C GLY A 128 8.29 10.98 1.49
N MET A 129 9.27 11.21 2.37
CA MET A 129 10.19 12.35 2.28
C MET A 129 11.11 12.24 1.06
N TRP A 130 11.68 11.06 0.79
CA TRP A 130 12.46 10.81 -0.44
C TRP A 130 11.60 11.05 -1.69
N GLY A 131 10.36 10.58 -1.65
CA GLY A 131 9.34 10.78 -2.67
C GLY A 131 9.12 12.26 -2.99
N LEU A 132 8.99 13.09 -1.96
CA LEU A 132 8.72 14.52 -2.10
C LEU A 132 9.97 15.34 -2.47
N PHE A 133 11.11 15.07 -1.84
CA PHE A 133 12.30 15.92 -1.99
C PHE A 133 13.24 15.50 -3.11
N ILE A 134 13.23 14.22 -3.50
CA ILE A 134 14.17 13.67 -4.50
C ILE A 134 13.41 13.16 -5.71
N PHE A 135 12.44 12.27 -5.52
CA PHE A 135 11.73 11.66 -6.64
C PHE A 135 10.85 12.67 -7.38
N ALA A 136 10.04 13.47 -6.69
CA ALA A 136 9.12 14.40 -7.32
C ALA A 136 9.82 15.43 -8.23
N PRO A 137 10.93 16.10 -7.82
CA PRO A 137 11.67 16.98 -8.73
C PRO A 137 12.24 16.25 -9.95
N LEU A 138 12.82 15.06 -9.77
CA LEU A 138 13.36 14.27 -10.87
C LEU A 138 12.23 13.81 -11.81
N PHE A 139 11.10 13.38 -11.26
CA PHE A 139 9.94 12.95 -12.00
C PHE A 139 9.32 14.10 -12.79
N ALA A 140 9.27 15.31 -12.22
CA ALA A 140 8.84 16.50 -12.91
C ALA A 140 9.68 16.77 -14.16
N THR A 141 11.01 16.89 -14.00
CA THR A 141 11.93 17.29 -15.07
C THR A 141 12.14 16.19 -16.11
N TYR A 142 12.32 14.93 -15.70
CA TYR A 142 12.72 13.87 -16.63
C TYR A 142 11.54 13.06 -17.19
N PHE A 143 10.38 13.09 -16.53
CA PHE A 143 9.21 12.35 -16.98
C PHE A 143 8.04 13.28 -17.33
N GLN A 144 7.56 14.10 -16.40
CA GLN A 144 6.34 14.90 -16.63
C GLN A 144 6.51 15.98 -17.70
N GLU A 145 7.64 16.71 -17.73
CA GLU A 145 7.88 17.74 -18.73
C GLU A 145 7.96 17.18 -20.16
N PRO A 146 8.79 16.16 -20.46
CA PRO A 146 8.84 15.58 -21.81
C PRO A 146 7.49 14.97 -22.24
N VAL A 147 6.86 14.20 -21.35
CA VAL A 147 5.57 13.54 -21.61
C VAL A 147 4.49 14.61 -21.81
N GLY A 148 4.45 15.63 -20.97
CA GLY A 148 3.51 16.75 -21.07
C GLY A 148 3.67 17.54 -22.38
N ASN A 149 4.90 17.84 -22.79
CA ASN A 149 5.16 18.54 -24.06
C ASN A 149 4.65 17.77 -25.28
N VAL A 150 4.73 16.44 -25.26
CA VAL A 150 4.27 15.60 -26.38
C VAL A 150 2.76 15.33 -26.32
N LEU A 151 2.22 15.00 -25.13
CA LEU A 151 0.86 14.51 -24.96
C LEU A 151 -0.18 15.61 -24.69
N SER A 152 0.24 16.80 -24.26
CA SER A 152 -0.67 17.95 -24.06
C SER A 152 -1.41 18.38 -25.33
N THR A 153 -0.86 18.06 -26.50
CA THR A 153 -1.44 18.38 -27.81
C THR A 153 -2.57 17.43 -28.21
N ILE A 154 -2.70 16.26 -27.56
CA ILE A 154 -3.71 15.27 -27.90
C ILE A 154 -5.04 15.58 -27.18
N PRO A 155 -6.19 15.68 -27.88
CA PRO A 155 -7.48 15.89 -27.23
C PRO A 155 -7.84 14.73 -26.29
N PHE A 156 -8.53 15.03 -25.18
CA PHE A 156 -8.80 14.15 -24.02
C PHE A 156 -7.59 13.74 -23.19
N VAL A 157 -6.50 13.27 -23.81
CA VAL A 157 -5.29 12.83 -23.09
C VAL A 157 -4.51 14.03 -22.55
N GLY A 158 -4.42 15.10 -23.34
CA GLY A 158 -3.72 16.33 -22.97
C GLY A 158 -4.32 16.99 -21.73
N ALA A 159 -5.61 16.82 -21.45
CA ALA A 159 -6.24 17.34 -20.23
C ALA A 159 -5.73 16.67 -18.95
N LEU A 160 -5.21 15.43 -19.03
CA LEU A 160 -4.60 14.71 -17.91
C LEU A 160 -3.15 15.13 -17.65
N PHE A 161 -2.48 15.68 -18.68
CA PHE A 161 -1.10 16.15 -18.62
C PHE A 161 -1.01 17.68 -18.72
N ALA A 162 -2.16 18.38 -18.72
CA ALA A 162 -2.24 19.83 -18.75
C ALA A 162 -2.10 20.39 -17.34
N GLY A 163 -1.16 21.32 -17.18
CA GLY A 163 -0.87 21.97 -15.91
C GLY A 163 0.62 21.96 -15.59
N PRO A 164 1.06 22.67 -14.54
CA PRO A 164 2.47 22.76 -14.21
C PRO A 164 3.00 21.41 -13.69
N ALA A 165 4.18 21.02 -14.15
CA ALA A 165 4.87 19.80 -13.73
C ALA A 165 5.48 19.97 -12.34
N PHE A 166 4.65 19.96 -11.29
CA PHE A 166 5.12 20.12 -9.92
C PHE A 166 5.75 18.85 -9.31
N GLY A 167 5.72 17.70 -9.99
CA GLY A 167 6.28 16.44 -9.45
C GLY A 167 5.40 15.75 -8.40
N ILE A 168 4.42 16.45 -7.82
CA ILE A 168 3.57 15.96 -6.71
C ILE A 168 2.17 15.54 -7.22
N GLY A 169 2.07 15.17 -8.50
CA GLY A 169 0.81 14.75 -9.11
C GLY A 169 0.35 13.36 -8.66
N ILE A 170 -0.91 13.02 -8.98
CA ILE A 170 -1.52 11.70 -8.68
C ILE A 170 -0.66 10.54 -9.21
N LEU A 171 -0.08 10.69 -10.41
CA LEU A 171 0.79 9.67 -10.99
C LEU A 171 2.06 9.45 -10.16
N ALA A 172 2.75 10.53 -9.77
CA ALA A 172 3.95 10.45 -8.96
C ALA A 172 3.67 9.83 -7.59
N ALA A 173 2.59 10.25 -6.93
CA ALA A 173 2.12 9.69 -5.66
C ALA A 173 1.79 8.19 -5.81
N GLY A 174 1.13 7.78 -6.90
CA GLY A 174 0.84 6.38 -7.20
C GLY A 174 2.11 5.55 -7.41
N VAL A 175 3.12 6.08 -8.08
CA VAL A 175 4.43 5.41 -8.27
C VAL A 175 5.18 5.28 -6.94
N ILE A 176 5.23 6.32 -6.13
CA ILE A 176 5.84 6.26 -4.78
C ILE A 176 5.13 5.19 -3.94
N LEU A 177 3.80 5.19 -3.93
CA LEU A 177 3.00 4.20 -3.22
C LEU A 177 3.23 2.78 -3.76
N ALA A 178 3.43 2.61 -5.07
CA ALA A 178 3.79 1.32 -5.67
C ALA A 178 5.13 0.79 -5.12
N ILE A 179 6.14 1.65 -5.02
CA ILE A 179 7.46 1.32 -4.45
C ILE A 179 7.31 0.90 -2.98
N MET A 180 6.49 1.62 -2.22
CA MET A 180 6.22 1.31 -0.81
C MET A 180 5.49 -0.03 -0.61
N ASN A 181 4.62 -0.43 -1.54
CA ASN A 181 3.81 -1.65 -1.43
C ASN A 181 4.54 -2.92 -1.90
N HIS A 182 5.66 -2.77 -2.60
CA HIS A 182 6.44 -3.86 -3.15
C HIS A 182 7.12 -4.83 -2.14
N PRO A 183 7.48 -4.46 -0.89
CA PRO A 183 8.27 -5.35 -0.03
C PRO A 183 7.53 -6.56 0.59
N LEU A 184 6.33 -6.92 0.11
CA LEU A 184 5.45 -7.90 0.77
C LEU A 184 5.77 -9.38 0.52
N TYR A 185 6.86 -9.71 -0.18
CA TYR A 185 7.25 -11.09 -0.46
C TYR A 185 8.18 -11.62 0.62
N ARG A 186 7.58 -12.02 1.73
CA ARG A 186 8.24 -12.84 2.76
C ARG A 186 8.31 -14.29 2.26
N GLY A 187 9.17 -14.53 1.27
CA GLY A 187 9.52 -15.88 0.84
C GLY A 187 10.36 -16.55 1.91
N ARG A 188 9.74 -17.41 2.73
CA ARG A 188 10.41 -18.38 3.62
C ARG A 188 11.15 -19.47 2.83
N TYR A 189 11.90 -19.07 1.81
CA TYR A 189 12.67 -19.98 0.95
C TYR A 189 14.15 -19.62 1.08
N ALA A 190 14.69 -19.97 2.24
CA ALA A 190 16.08 -20.35 2.42
C ALA A 190 16.12 -21.50 3.44
#